data_AF-E9PJE4-F1
#
_entry.id   AF-E9PJE4-F1
#
_cell.length_a   1.000
_cell.length_b   1.000
_cell.length_c   1.000
_cell.angle_alpha   90.00
_cell.angle_beta   90.00
_cell.angle_gamma   90.00
#
_symmetry.space_group_name_H-M   'P 1'
#
loop_
_entity.id
_entity.type
_entity.pdbx_description
1 polymer ?
#
loop_
_entity_poly.entity_id
_entity_poly.type
_entity_poly.pdbx_seq_one_letter_code
_entity_poly.pdbx_strand_id
1 'polypeptide(L)'
;MSAVGAATPYLHHPGDSHSGRVSFLGAQLPPEVAAMARLLGDLDRSTFRKLLKFVVSSLQGEDCREAVQRLGVSANLPEEQLGALLAGMHTLLQQALRLPPTSLKPDTFRDQLQELCIPQDLVGDLASVVFGSQRPLLDSVAQQQGAWLPHVADFRWRVDVAISTSALARS
;
A
#
# COMPACT_ATOMS: atom_id res chain seq x y z
N MET A 1 48.68 10.93 -17.68
CA MET A 1 48.05 9.76 -17.02
C MET A 1 46.57 10.09 -16.88
N SER A 2 45.74 9.56 -17.76
CA SER A 2 44.31 9.89 -17.83
C SER A 2 43.50 8.90 -16.99
N ALA A 3 42.84 9.38 -15.94
CA ALA A 3 41.88 8.61 -15.18
C ALA A 3 40.53 8.67 -15.91
N VAL A 4 40.15 7.57 -16.54
CA VAL A 4 38.82 7.32 -17.11
C VAL A 4 37.85 7.18 -15.94
N GLY A 5 36.93 8.14 -15.81
CA GLY A 5 35.81 8.04 -14.88
C GLY A 5 34.87 6.93 -15.32
N ALA A 6 34.80 5.87 -14.52
CA ALA A 6 33.83 4.80 -14.70
C ALA A 6 32.43 5.34 -14.42
N ALA A 7 31.60 5.46 -15.46
CA ALA A 7 30.18 5.68 -15.32
C ALA A 7 29.56 4.42 -14.71
N THR A 8 29.01 4.54 -13.51
CA THR A 8 28.19 3.50 -12.89
C THR A 8 26.99 3.21 -13.79
N PRO A 9 26.77 1.96 -14.25
CA PRO A 9 25.59 1.61 -15.02
C PRO A 9 24.38 1.67 -14.08
N TYR A 10 23.48 2.61 -14.34
CA TYR A 10 22.15 2.60 -13.77
C TYR A 10 21.54 1.22 -14.02
N LEU A 11 21.16 0.54 -12.95
CA LEU A 11 20.42 -0.72 -13.02
C LEU A 11 19.09 -0.45 -13.72
N HIS A 12 19.05 -0.77 -15.01
CA HIS A 12 17.80 -0.88 -15.75
C HIS A 12 16.96 -2.00 -15.11
N HIS A 13 15.89 -1.62 -14.41
CA HIS A 13 14.83 -2.53 -14.05
C HIS A 13 13.99 -2.83 -15.31
N PRO A 14 13.86 -4.09 -15.74
CA PRO A 14 12.97 -4.43 -16.83
C PRO A 14 11.56 -4.56 -16.25
N GLY A 15 10.77 -3.48 -16.33
CA GLY A 15 9.40 -3.48 -15.83
C GLY A 15 8.56 -2.27 -16.23
N ASP A 16 9.02 -1.43 -17.15
CA ASP A 16 8.25 -0.27 -17.60
C ASP A 16 7.43 -0.64 -18.83
N SER A 17 6.23 -1.16 -18.59
CA SER A 17 5.22 -1.26 -19.65
C SER A 17 3.80 -1.10 -19.12
N HIS A 18 3.54 -0.18 -18.20
CA HIS A 18 2.21 0.42 -18.04
C HIS A 18 2.38 1.89 -17.64
N SER A 19 1.61 2.78 -18.29
CA SER A 19 1.37 4.22 -18.00
C SER A 19 2.07 4.75 -16.75
N GLY A 20 2.79 5.89 -16.83
CA GLY A 20 3.57 6.52 -15.73
C GLY A 20 2.79 6.92 -14.44
N ARG A 21 1.69 6.24 -14.14
CA ARG A 21 0.98 6.18 -12.87
C ARG A 21 1.68 5.18 -11.94
N VAL A 22 2.11 5.68 -10.78
CA VAL A 22 2.63 4.85 -9.69
C VAL A 22 1.48 4.04 -9.07
N SER A 23 1.65 2.73 -8.92
CA SER A 23 0.69 1.88 -8.21
C SER A 23 0.74 2.12 -6.70
N PHE A 24 -0.41 2.12 -6.02
CA PHE A 24 -0.43 2.20 -4.55
C PHE A 24 0.24 0.98 -3.89
N LEU A 25 0.38 -0.12 -4.64
CA LEU A 25 1.04 -1.36 -4.23
C LEU A 25 2.57 -1.30 -4.39
N GLY A 26 3.11 -0.22 -4.95
CA GLY A 26 4.55 -0.05 -5.21
C GLY A 26 4.97 -0.45 -6.61
N ALA A 27 6.29 -0.61 -6.81
CA ALA A 27 6.87 -0.91 -8.13
C ALA A 27 6.56 -2.34 -8.63
N GLN A 28 6.38 -3.29 -7.70
CA GLN A 28 6.03 -4.67 -8.02
C GLN A 28 4.79 -5.07 -7.22
N LEU A 29 3.87 -5.79 -7.86
CA LEU A 29 2.68 -6.34 -7.21
C LEU A 29 3.09 -7.35 -6.12
N PRO A 30 2.69 -7.16 -4.85
CA PRO A 30 2.96 -8.15 -3.80
C PRO A 30 2.35 -9.52 -4.16
N PRO A 31 3.10 -10.62 -3.97
CA PRO A 31 2.66 -11.96 -4.37
C PRO A 31 1.38 -12.40 -3.65
N GLU A 32 1.17 -11.94 -2.42
CA GLU A 32 -0.03 -12.22 -1.63
C GLU A 32 -1.27 -11.60 -2.27
N VAL A 33 -1.13 -10.37 -2.80
CA VAL A 33 -2.22 -9.66 -3.49
C VAL A 33 -2.53 -10.34 -4.82
N ALA A 34 -1.50 -10.80 -5.55
CA ALA A 34 -1.67 -11.55 -6.79
C ALA A 34 -2.37 -12.90 -6.57
N ALA A 35 -2.02 -13.62 -5.50
CA ALA A 35 -2.65 -14.89 -5.12
C ALA A 35 -4.11 -14.68 -4.72
N MET A 36 -4.39 -13.68 -3.87
CA MET A 36 -5.74 -13.32 -3.45
C MET A 36 -6.63 -12.97 -4.65
N ALA A 37 -6.16 -12.14 -5.58
CA ALA A 37 -6.94 -11.73 -6.75
C ALA A 37 -7.46 -12.92 -7.57
N ARG A 38 -6.66 -13.99 -7.70
CA ARG A 38 -7.06 -15.22 -8.40
C ARG A 38 -8.15 -16.00 -7.66
N LEU A 39 -8.17 -15.95 -6.33
CA LEU A 39 -9.13 -16.66 -5.49
C LEU A 39 -10.45 -15.90 -5.29
N LEU A 40 -10.45 -14.58 -5.49
CA LEU A 40 -11.65 -13.74 -5.30
C LEU A 40 -12.76 -14.01 -6.32
N GLY A 41 -12.43 -14.56 -7.50
CA GLY A 41 -13.42 -14.85 -8.55
C GLY A 41 -14.46 -15.91 -8.14
N ASP A 42 -14.04 -16.89 -7.33
CA ASP A 42 -14.90 -18.01 -6.91
C ASP A 42 -15.53 -17.79 -5.53
N LEU A 43 -15.21 -16.68 -4.86
CA LEU A 43 -15.59 -16.43 -3.48
C LEU A 43 -16.98 -15.78 -3.38
N ASP A 44 -17.83 -16.32 -2.52
CA ASP A 44 -19.13 -15.71 -2.26
C ASP A 44 -18.98 -14.36 -1.54
N ARG A 45 -19.86 -13.42 -1.89
CA ARG A 45 -19.84 -12.06 -1.35
C ARG A 45 -20.02 -12.00 0.16
N SER A 46 -20.71 -12.99 0.76
CA SER A 46 -20.95 -13.00 2.20
C SER A 46 -19.68 -13.37 2.96
N THR A 47 -18.93 -14.36 2.47
CA THR A 47 -17.64 -14.79 3.01
C THR A 47 -16.59 -13.71 2.79
N PHE A 48 -16.56 -13.07 1.61
CA PHE A 48 -15.70 -11.92 1.37
C PHE A 48 -15.89 -10.83 2.43
N ARG A 49 -17.13 -10.39 2.69
CA ARG A 49 -17.39 -9.35 3.70
C ARG A 49 -17.01 -9.77 5.11
N LYS A 50 -17.17 -11.06 5.46
CA LYS A 50 -16.72 -11.58 6.75
C LYS A 50 -15.18 -11.56 6.85
N LEU A 51 -14.48 -11.97 5.79
CA LEU A 51 -13.01 -11.88 5.73
C LEU A 51 -12.53 -10.43 5.83
N LEU A 52 -13.14 -9.53 5.07
CA LEU A 52 -12.84 -8.10 5.12
C LEU A 52 -13.01 -7.54 6.54
N LYS A 53 -14.10 -7.93 7.23
CA LYS A 53 -14.32 -7.55 8.63
C LYS A 53 -13.21 -8.06 9.54
N PHE A 54 -12.77 -9.30 9.39
CA PHE A 54 -11.66 -9.84 10.19
C PHE A 54 -10.34 -9.11 9.92
N VAL A 55 -10.05 -8.78 8.66
CA VAL A 55 -8.85 -8.01 8.32
C VAL A 55 -8.92 -6.61 8.93
N VAL A 56 -10.08 -5.94 8.88
CA VAL A 56 -10.26 -4.63 9.52
C VAL A 56 -10.09 -4.71 11.04
N SER A 57 -10.68 -5.70 11.70
CA SER A 57 -10.48 -5.96 13.14
C SER A 57 -9.01 -6.25 13.47
N SER A 58 -8.32 -7.04 12.64
CA SER A 58 -6.89 -7.30 12.79
C SER A 58 -6.05 -6.03 12.65
N LEU A 59 -6.39 -5.13 11.72
CA LEU A 59 -5.73 -3.83 11.56
C LEU A 59 -6.01 -2.89 12.74
N GLN A 60 -7.11 -3.10 13.46
CA GLN A 60 -7.41 -2.41 14.72
C GLN A 60 -6.67 -3.02 15.92
N GLY A 61 -5.94 -4.12 15.73
CA GLY A 61 -5.21 -4.83 16.79
C GLY A 61 -6.02 -5.88 17.54
N GLU A 62 -7.21 -6.26 17.05
CA GLU A 62 -8.03 -7.32 17.67
C GLU A 62 -7.53 -8.72 17.27
N ASP A 63 -7.54 -9.67 18.21
CA ASP A 63 -7.23 -11.07 17.91
C ASP A 63 -8.43 -11.78 17.26
N CYS A 64 -8.33 -12.02 15.96
CA CYS A 64 -9.37 -12.66 15.16
C CYS A 64 -9.13 -14.15 14.89
N ARG A 65 -8.09 -14.79 15.47
CA ARG A 65 -7.64 -16.14 15.08
C ARG A 65 -8.73 -17.21 15.18
N GLU A 66 -9.43 -17.27 16.31
CA GLU A 66 -10.51 -18.26 16.49
C GLU A 66 -11.68 -18.04 15.54
N ALA A 67 -12.06 -16.78 15.30
CA ALA A 67 -13.18 -16.44 14.45
C ALA A 67 -12.88 -16.73 12.97
N VAL A 68 -11.62 -16.50 12.55
CA VAL A 68 -11.11 -16.88 11.23
C VAL A 68 -11.14 -18.41 11.04
N GLN A 69 -10.70 -19.19 12.03
CA GLN A 69 -10.76 -20.66 11.96
C GLN A 69 -12.20 -21.16 11.82
N ARG A 70 -13.13 -20.62 12.62
CA ARG A 70 -14.56 -20.96 12.53
C ARG A 70 -15.14 -20.61 11.16
N LEU A 71 -14.74 -19.48 10.57
CA LEU A 71 -15.17 -19.11 9.23
C LEU A 71 -14.66 -20.09 8.18
N GLY A 72 -13.37 -20.45 8.22
CA GLY A 72 -12.76 -21.41 7.30
C GLY A 72 -13.53 -22.74 7.25
N VAL A 73 -13.88 -23.27 8.42
CA VAL A 73 -14.71 -24.49 8.54
C VAL A 73 -16.11 -24.26 7.97
N SER A 74 -16.77 -23.15 8.32
CA SER A 74 -18.15 -22.87 7.87
C SER A 74 -18.28 -22.60 6.36
N ALA A 75 -17.24 -22.05 5.75
CA ALA A 75 -17.19 -21.70 4.33
C ALA A 75 -16.54 -22.81 3.49
N ASN A 76 -16.11 -23.92 4.11
CA ASN A 76 -15.36 -25.02 3.46
C ASN A 76 -14.13 -24.53 2.68
N LEU A 77 -13.44 -23.51 3.21
CA LEU A 77 -12.24 -22.96 2.59
C LEU A 77 -11.00 -23.75 3.05
N PRO A 78 -10.16 -24.25 2.13
CA PRO A 78 -8.86 -24.79 2.47
C PRO A 78 -8.00 -23.76 3.22
N GLU A 79 -7.21 -24.22 4.18
CA GLU A 79 -6.36 -23.34 5.01
C GLU A 79 -5.41 -22.49 4.17
N GLU A 80 -4.82 -23.06 3.11
CA GLU A 80 -3.95 -22.35 2.17
C GLU A 80 -4.67 -21.21 1.45
N GLN A 81 -5.92 -21.44 1.00
CA GLN A 81 -6.72 -20.41 0.34
C GLN A 81 -7.13 -19.31 1.32
N LEU A 82 -7.55 -19.70 2.54
CA LEU A 82 -7.89 -18.76 3.60
C LEU A 82 -6.69 -17.88 3.98
N GLY A 83 -5.52 -18.48 4.13
CA GLY A 83 -4.27 -17.76 4.41
C GLY A 83 -3.91 -16.78 3.29
N ALA A 84 -3.98 -17.21 2.03
CA ALA A 84 -3.72 -16.35 0.88
C ALA A 84 -4.71 -15.18 0.77
N LEU A 85 -5.99 -15.42 1.02
CA LEU A 85 -7.03 -14.39 1.02
C LEU A 85 -6.80 -13.35 2.12
N LEU A 86 -6.52 -13.79 3.35
CA LEU A 86 -6.28 -12.90 4.49
C LEU A 86 -5.00 -12.10 4.31
N ALA A 87 -3.89 -12.76 3.92
CA ALA A 87 -2.62 -12.09 3.68
C ALA A 87 -2.73 -11.07 2.54
N GLY A 88 -3.37 -11.42 1.44
CA GLY A 88 -3.57 -10.51 0.30
C GLY A 88 -4.45 -9.32 0.67
N MET A 89 -5.58 -9.54 1.36
CA MET A 89 -6.47 -8.44 1.78
C MET A 89 -5.79 -7.53 2.79
N HIS A 90 -5.08 -8.10 3.78
CA HIS A 90 -4.33 -7.34 4.76
C HIS A 90 -3.26 -6.48 4.09
N THR A 91 -2.42 -7.07 3.23
CA THR A 91 -1.38 -6.34 2.51
C THR A 91 -1.97 -5.24 1.63
N LEU A 92 -3.02 -5.53 0.86
CA LEU A 92 -3.69 -4.55 0.00
C LEU A 92 -4.19 -3.34 0.81
N LEU A 93 -4.93 -3.59 1.89
CA LEU A 93 -5.45 -2.52 2.74
C LEU A 93 -4.32 -1.78 3.44
N GLN A 94 -3.33 -2.49 3.99
CA GLN A 94 -2.19 -1.87 4.66
C GLN A 94 -1.41 -0.94 3.74
N GLN A 95 -1.17 -1.34 2.47
CA GLN A 95 -0.51 -0.47 1.50
C GLN A 95 -1.34 0.77 1.18
N ALA A 96 -2.65 0.62 0.98
CA ALA A 96 -3.55 1.75 0.73
C ALA A 96 -3.69 2.70 1.94
N LEU A 97 -3.72 2.15 3.16
CA LEU A 97 -3.82 2.88 4.43
C LEU A 97 -2.50 3.55 4.82
N ARG A 98 -1.35 3.06 4.33
CA ARG A 98 -0.07 3.73 4.54
C ARG A 98 0.04 5.06 3.80
N LEU A 99 -0.69 5.23 2.70
CA LEU A 99 -0.68 6.46 1.93
C LEU A 99 -1.56 7.52 2.59
N PRO A 100 -1.13 8.80 2.61
CA PRO A 100 -1.98 9.90 3.05
C PRO A 100 -3.28 9.96 2.23
N PRO A 101 -4.43 10.31 2.83
CA PRO A 101 -5.72 10.38 2.13
C PRO A 101 -5.73 11.33 0.91
N THR A 102 -4.82 12.31 0.87
CA THR A 102 -4.67 13.25 -0.23
C THR A 102 -3.89 12.68 -1.43
N SER A 103 -3.11 11.62 -1.22
CA SER A 103 -2.23 11.05 -2.24
C SER A 103 -2.94 10.03 -3.13
N LEU A 104 -3.84 9.24 -2.55
CA LEU A 104 -4.56 8.18 -3.27
C LEU A 104 -5.98 8.65 -3.58
N LYS A 105 -6.28 8.84 -4.87
CA LYS A 105 -7.63 9.21 -5.31
C LYS A 105 -8.54 7.97 -5.37
N PRO A 106 -9.82 8.08 -4.96
CA PRO A 106 -10.76 6.96 -5.02
C PRO A 106 -10.90 6.32 -6.41
N ASP A 107 -10.94 7.14 -7.47
CA ASP A 107 -11.06 6.63 -8.85
C ASP A 107 -9.83 5.83 -9.26
N THR A 108 -8.62 6.35 -8.95
CA THR A 108 -7.36 5.64 -9.23
C THR A 108 -7.25 4.34 -8.45
N PHE A 109 -7.71 4.31 -7.20
CA PHE A 109 -7.77 3.08 -6.43
C PHE A 109 -8.71 2.06 -7.08
N ARG A 110 -9.90 2.48 -7.52
CA ARG A 110 -10.88 1.61 -8.20
C ARG A 110 -10.33 1.07 -9.52
N ASP A 111 -9.69 1.92 -10.33
CA ASP A 111 -9.04 1.53 -11.59
C ASP A 111 -7.99 0.44 -11.33
N GLN A 112 -7.11 0.64 -10.34
CA GLN A 112 -6.05 -0.31 -10.00
C GLN A 112 -6.60 -1.63 -9.45
N LEU A 113 -7.73 -1.63 -8.72
CA LEU A 113 -8.38 -2.89 -8.32
C LEU A 113 -9.03 -3.62 -9.51
N GLN A 114 -9.53 -2.90 -10.51
CA GLN A 114 -10.07 -3.49 -11.73
C GLN A 114 -8.97 -4.10 -12.60
N GLU A 115 -7.79 -3.47 -12.66
CA GLU A 115 -6.59 -4.04 -13.32
C GLU A 115 -6.14 -5.37 -12.69
N LEU A 116 -6.45 -5.58 -11.40
CA LEU A 116 -6.25 -6.85 -10.70
C LEU A 116 -7.37 -7.87 -10.92
N CYS A 117 -8.33 -7.58 -11.81
CA CYS A 117 -9.52 -8.40 -12.07
C CYS A 117 -10.40 -8.62 -10.83
N ILE A 118 -10.41 -7.69 -9.86
CA ILE A 118 -11.28 -7.79 -8.68
C ILE A 118 -12.72 -7.41 -9.10
N PRO A 119 -13.74 -8.23 -8.78
CA PRO A 119 -15.13 -7.92 -9.11
C PRO A 119 -15.58 -6.57 -8.54
N GLN A 120 -16.30 -5.77 -9.35
CA GLN A 120 -16.71 -4.41 -8.96
C GLN A 120 -17.55 -4.37 -7.67
N ASP A 121 -18.33 -5.42 -7.40
CA ASP A 121 -19.12 -5.55 -6.18
C ASP A 121 -18.24 -5.55 -4.92
N LEU A 122 -17.01 -6.07 -5.00
CA LEU A 122 -16.06 -6.13 -3.90
C LEU A 122 -15.19 -4.86 -3.83
N VAL A 123 -14.96 -4.21 -4.97
CA VAL A 123 -14.23 -2.93 -5.04
C VAL A 123 -14.91 -1.85 -4.19
N GLY A 124 -16.24 -1.81 -4.20
CA GLY A 124 -17.02 -0.87 -3.36
C GLY A 124 -16.77 -1.10 -1.86
N ASP A 125 -16.78 -2.35 -1.43
CA ASP A 125 -16.53 -2.75 -0.04
C ASP A 125 -15.09 -2.37 0.39
N LEU A 126 -14.08 -2.64 -0.44
CA LEU A 126 -12.69 -2.23 -0.19
C LEU A 126 -12.51 -0.71 -0.14
N ALA A 127 -13.12 0.02 -1.08
CA ALA A 127 -13.04 1.48 -1.11
C ALA A 127 -13.70 2.11 0.12
N SER A 128 -14.76 1.49 0.66
CA SER A 128 -15.40 1.96 1.88
C SER A 128 -14.50 1.87 3.11
N VAL A 129 -13.57 0.90 3.15
CA VAL A 129 -12.59 0.78 4.23
C VAL A 129 -11.50 1.84 4.10
N VAL A 130 -10.98 2.06 2.89
CA VAL A 130 -9.84 2.97 2.65
C VAL A 130 -10.25 4.44 2.75
N PHE A 131 -11.46 4.79 2.29
CA PHE A 131 -11.94 6.18 2.18
C PHE A 131 -13.15 6.50 3.05
N GLY A 132 -13.70 5.53 3.77
CA GLY A 132 -14.89 5.72 4.60
C GLY A 132 -14.59 6.19 6.02
N SER A 133 -15.63 6.16 6.86
CA SER A 133 -15.60 6.66 8.23
C SER A 133 -14.69 5.90 9.19
N GLN A 134 -14.27 4.68 8.84
CA GLN A 134 -13.35 3.86 9.64
C GLN A 134 -11.89 4.33 9.52
N ARG A 135 -11.54 5.08 8.47
CA ARG A 135 -10.16 5.46 8.17
C ARG A 135 -9.43 6.19 9.32
N PRO A 136 -10.03 7.21 9.98
CA PRO A 136 -9.35 7.92 11.08
C PRO A 136 -9.02 7.02 12.28
N LEU A 137 -9.87 6.04 12.56
CA LEU A 137 -9.63 5.05 13.63
C LEU A 137 -8.43 4.16 13.29
N LEU A 138 -8.39 3.65 12.05
CA LEU A 138 -7.29 2.82 11.56
C LEU A 138 -5.96 3.59 11.57
N ASP A 139 -5.97 4.87 11.17
CA ASP A 139 -4.79 5.73 11.21
C ASP A 139 -4.31 5.96 12.66
N SER A 140 -5.24 6.18 13.61
CA SER A 140 -4.91 6.34 15.03
C SER A 140 -4.27 5.08 15.62
N VAL A 141 -4.79 3.91 15.27
CA VAL A 141 -4.22 2.63 15.72
C VAL A 141 -2.83 2.41 15.12
N ALA A 142 -2.66 2.67 13.83
CA ALA A 142 -1.36 2.56 13.16
C ALA A 142 -0.30 3.49 13.78
N GLN A 143 -0.69 4.69 14.20
CA GLN A 143 0.18 5.60 14.96
C GLN A 143 0.57 5.01 16.33
N GLN A 144 -0.36 4.38 17.04
CA GLN A 144 -0.07 3.80 18.37
C GLN A 144 0.80 2.54 18.29
N GLN A 145 0.63 1.72 17.25
CA GLN A 145 1.33 0.44 17.08
C GLN A 145 2.70 0.58 16.40
N GLY A 146 2.97 1.71 15.74
CA GLY A 146 4.22 1.93 15.01
C GLY A 146 5.44 2.00 15.92
N ALA A 147 6.50 1.27 15.58
CA ALA A 147 7.84 1.53 16.10
C ALA A 147 8.29 2.88 15.54
N TRP A 148 8.15 3.94 16.33
CA TRP A 148 8.51 5.28 15.91
C TRP A 148 10.02 5.37 15.71
N LEU A 149 10.43 5.78 14.51
CA LEU A 149 11.78 6.30 14.32
C LEU A 149 11.93 7.57 15.16
N PRO A 150 13.12 7.87 15.70
CA PRO A 150 13.35 9.12 16.42
C PRO A 150 12.87 10.33 15.60
N HIS A 151 11.98 11.13 16.17
CA HIS A 151 11.51 12.35 15.52
C HIS A 151 12.52 13.48 15.71
N VAL A 152 12.71 14.28 14.66
CA VAL A 152 13.47 15.53 14.75
C VAL A 152 12.56 16.58 15.40
N ALA A 153 12.84 16.92 16.65
CA ALA A 153 12.09 17.95 17.38
C ALA A 153 12.35 19.36 16.82
N ASP A 154 13.60 19.63 16.42
CA ASP A 154 14.03 20.90 15.87
C ASP A 154 15.08 20.70 14.78
N PHE A 155 14.92 21.43 13.67
CA PHE A 155 15.88 21.44 12.57
C PHE A 155 16.34 22.87 12.29
N ARG A 156 17.63 23.14 12.56
CA ARG A 156 18.28 24.40 12.21
C ARG A 156 19.20 24.18 11.03
N TRP A 157 18.96 24.89 9.94
CA TRP A 157 19.83 24.90 8.78
C TRP A 157 20.31 26.32 8.48
N ARG A 158 21.54 26.43 7.96
CA ARG A 158 22.11 27.67 7.46
C ARG A 158 22.44 27.46 5.99
N VAL A 159 22.03 28.38 5.13
CA VAL A 159 22.47 28.42 3.74
C VAL A 159 23.57 29.47 3.62
N ASP A 160 24.78 28.99 3.34
CA ASP A 160 25.90 29.86 3.01
C ASP A 160 25.82 30.20 1.52
N VAL A 161 25.55 31.46 1.22
CA VAL A 161 25.54 31.97 -0.16
C VAL A 161 26.87 32.66 -0.43
N ALA A 162 27.66 32.11 -1.36
CA ALA A 162 28.80 32.82 -1.93
C ALA A 162 28.31 33.63 -3.14
N ILE A 163 28.28 34.96 -3.02
CA ILE A 163 27.95 35.86 -4.14
C ILE A 163 29.26 36.26 -4.81
N SER A 164 29.58 35.67 -5.97
CA SER A 164 30.70 36.10 -6.81
C SER A 164 30.25 37.22 -7.74
N THR A 165 30.49 38.47 -7.38
CA THR A 165 30.25 39.62 -8.27
C THR A 165 31.40 39.77 -9.27
N SER A 166 31.36 39.04 -10.39
CA SER A 166 32.27 39.26 -11.52
C SER A 166 31.67 40.28 -12.51
N ALA A 167 31.42 41.51 -12.05
CA ALA A 167 31.08 42.63 -12.92
C ALA A 167 31.43 43.95 -12.22
N LEU A 168 32.71 44.29 -12.16
CA LEU A 168 33.11 45.67 -11.86
C LEU A 168 34.26 46.11 -12.77
N ALA A 169 34.00 47.22 -13.46
CA ALA A 169 34.87 48.03 -14.31
C ALA A 169 35.32 47.42 -15.66
N ARG A 170 34.54 47.74 -16.72
CA ARG A 170 35.15 48.14 -18.00
C ARG A 170 34.93 49.64 -18.14
N SER A 171 36.01 50.40 -17.96
CA SER A 171 36.15 51.80 -18.40
C SER A 171 36.45 51.83 -19.89
#